data_AF-A0A0S9SAB6-F1
#
_entry.id   AF-A0A0S9SAB6-F1
#
_cell.length_a   1.000
_cell.length_b   1.000
_cell.length_c   1.000
_cell.angle_alpha   90.00
_cell.angle_beta   90.00
_cell.angle_gamma   90.00
#
_symmetry.space_group_name_H-M   'P 1'
#
loop_
_entity.id
_entity.type
_entity.pdbx_description
1 polymer ?
#
loop_
_entity_poly.entity_id
_entity_poly.type
_entity_poly.pdbx_seq_one_letter_code
_entity_poly.pdbx_strand_id
1 'polypeptide(L)'
;MHVRPCVLALGLALLVSLGACESSVDRQRAQICRRVVPALAPPETEVKLLRIGTGATLDDVRVDYAVAGRPGQAARQRWVTCSFGSGAELLGLATETGPVNGARLFLLRHYYLDTPEAAVADPGVWTSPAGRAAP
;
A
#
# COMPACT_ATOMS: atom_id res chain seq x y z
N MET A 1 -40.30 5.71 -31.95
CA MET A 1 -38.93 6.11 -31.55
C MET A 1 -38.25 4.88 -30.95
N HIS A 2 -37.49 4.13 -31.75
CA HIS A 2 -36.73 2.96 -31.26
C HIS A 2 -35.29 3.40 -31.02
N VAL A 3 -34.94 3.57 -29.74
CA VAL A 3 -33.57 3.86 -29.31
C VAL A 3 -32.74 2.59 -29.57
N ARG A 4 -31.72 2.72 -30.43
CA ARG A 4 -30.91 1.58 -30.90
C ARG A 4 -30.11 1.00 -29.72
N PRO A 5 -30.34 -0.26 -29.31
CA PRO A 5 -29.69 -0.86 -28.14
C PRO A 5 -28.17 -1.05 -28.28
N CYS A 6 -27.62 -0.93 -29.50
CA CYS A 6 -26.18 -0.93 -29.75
C CYS A 6 -25.44 0.25 -29.09
N VAL A 7 -26.08 1.40 -28.89
CA VAL A 7 -25.42 2.61 -28.34
C VAL A 7 -25.26 2.50 -26.81
N LEU A 8 -26.18 1.81 -26.14
CA LEU A 8 -26.12 1.58 -24.69
C LEU A 8 -25.04 0.57 -24.29
N ALA A 9 -24.76 -0.43 -25.14
CA ALA A 9 -23.73 -1.44 -24.87
C ALA A 9 -22.31 -0.87 -24.93
N LEU A 10 -22.03 0.08 -25.84
CA LEU A 10 -20.70 0.72 -25.94
C LEU A 10 -20.41 1.65 -24.76
N GLY A 11 -21.42 2.38 -24.28
CA GLY A 11 -21.25 3.27 -23.11
C GLY A 11 -20.94 2.49 -21.83
N LEU A 12 -21.62 1.36 -21.61
CA LEU A 12 -21.41 0.53 -20.43
C LEU A 12 -20.05 -0.20 -20.44
N ALA A 13 -19.60 -0.68 -21.61
CA ALA A 13 -18.29 -1.31 -21.75
C ALA A 13 -17.13 -0.34 -21.46
N LEU A 14 -17.28 0.93 -21.84
CA LEU A 14 -16.27 1.96 -21.56
C LEU A 14 -16.18 2.25 -20.05
N LEU A 15 -17.32 2.41 -19.35
CA LEU A 15 -17.37 2.68 -17.91
C LEU A 15 -16.75 1.55 -17.06
N VAL A 16 -16.95 0.28 -17.44
CA VAL A 16 -16.36 -0.88 -16.74
C VAL A 16 -14.83 -0.91 -16.88
N SER A 17 -14.29 -0.48 -18.01
CA SER A 17 -12.84 -0.44 -18.23
C SER A 17 -12.11 0.58 -17.34
N LEU A 18 -12.76 1.71 -16.99
CA LEU A 18 -12.18 2.72 -16.11
C LEU A 18 -12.08 2.23 -14.65
N GLY A 19 -13.13 1.58 -14.12
CA GLY A 19 -13.11 1.05 -12.75
C GLY A 19 -12.10 -0.09 -12.54
N ALA A 20 -11.79 -0.86 -13.59
CA ALA A 20 -10.77 -1.89 -13.52
C ALA A 20 -9.35 -1.31 -13.39
N CYS A 21 -9.04 -0.23 -14.13
CA CYS A 21 -7.76 0.46 -14.05
C CYS A 21 -7.55 1.18 -12.72
N GLU A 22 -8.59 1.86 -12.22
CA GLU A 22 -8.57 2.51 -10.91
C GLU A 22 -8.21 1.50 -9.80
N SER A 23 -8.87 0.34 -9.82
CA SER A 23 -8.55 -0.76 -8.90
C SER A 23 -7.11 -1.27 -9.03
N SER A 24 -6.50 -1.20 -10.22
CA SER A 24 -5.12 -1.65 -10.44
C SER A 24 -4.09 -0.67 -9.88
N VAL A 25 -4.33 0.63 -10.05
CA VAL A 25 -3.50 1.69 -9.51
C VAL A 25 -3.58 1.69 -7.98
N ASP A 26 -4.79 1.57 -7.42
CA ASP A 26 -4.98 1.50 -5.97
C ASP A 26 -4.29 0.30 -5.34
N ARG A 27 -4.35 -0.87 -5.99
CA ARG A 27 -3.60 -2.06 -5.56
C ARG A 27 -2.10 -1.81 -5.58
N GLN A 28 -1.59 -1.15 -6.62
CA GLN A 28 -0.16 -0.84 -6.73
C GLN A 28 0.27 0.18 -5.67
N ARG A 29 -0.51 1.24 -5.43
CA ARG A 29 -0.27 2.22 -4.36
C ARG A 29 -0.24 1.55 -2.99
N ALA A 30 -1.21 0.67 -2.70
CA ALA A 30 -1.26 -0.11 -1.47
C ALA A 30 -0.08 -1.07 -1.32
N GLN A 31 0.41 -1.64 -2.42
CA GLN A 31 1.58 -2.50 -2.43
C GLN A 31 2.89 -1.73 -2.19
N ILE A 32 3.05 -0.56 -2.80
CA ILE A 32 4.21 0.31 -2.55
C ILE A 32 4.21 0.75 -1.08
N CYS A 33 3.06 1.20 -0.56
CA CYS A 33 3.00 1.72 0.79
C CYS A 33 3.24 0.65 1.88
N ARG A 34 2.80 -0.60 1.68
CA ARG A 34 3.16 -1.69 2.61
C ARG A 34 4.65 -2.05 2.56
N ARG A 35 5.28 -2.00 1.38
CA ARG A 35 6.71 -2.31 1.21
C ARG A 35 7.61 -1.27 1.86
N VAL A 36 7.12 -0.05 2.08
CA VAL A 36 7.83 0.97 2.86
C VAL A 36 8.03 0.54 4.32
N VAL A 37 7.08 -0.22 4.90
CA VAL A 37 7.02 -0.46 6.35
C VAL A 37 8.29 -1.12 6.91
N PRO A 38 8.86 -2.18 6.32
CA PRO A 38 10.08 -2.81 6.86
C PRO A 38 11.29 -1.86 6.93
N ALA A 39 11.39 -0.87 6.03
CA ALA A 39 12.47 0.13 6.08
C ALA A 39 12.25 1.22 7.15
N LEU A 40 11.05 1.33 7.70
CA LEU A 40 10.73 2.25 8.80
C LEU A 40 10.79 1.56 10.17
N ALA A 41 10.57 0.24 10.19
CA ALA A 41 10.64 -0.55 11.40
C ALA A 41 12.08 -0.60 11.95
N PRO A 42 12.26 -0.61 13.28
CA PRO A 42 13.57 -0.87 13.86
C PRO A 42 14.14 -2.21 13.37
N PRO A 43 15.47 -2.35 13.25
CA PRO A 43 16.08 -3.62 12.87
C PRO A 43 15.70 -4.72 13.86
N GLU A 44 15.65 -5.97 13.38
CA GLU A 44 15.32 -7.16 14.18
C GLU A 44 13.93 -7.10 14.85
N THR A 45 12.95 -6.42 14.22
CA THR A 45 11.54 -6.43 14.67
C THR A 45 10.64 -7.13 13.68
N GLU A 46 9.67 -7.88 14.19
CA GLU A 46 8.65 -8.50 13.37
C GLU A 46 7.56 -7.46 13.08
N VAL A 47 7.28 -7.23 11.79
CA VAL A 47 6.24 -6.33 11.31
C VAL A 47 4.96 -7.11 11.06
N LYS A 48 3.87 -6.68 11.68
CA LYS A 48 2.51 -7.18 11.41
C LYS A 48 1.62 -6.07 10.91
N LEU A 49 1.06 -6.22 9.71
CA LEU A 49 0.07 -5.29 9.21
C LEU A 49 -1.24 -5.40 10.01
N LEU A 50 -1.84 -4.26 10.34
CA LEU A 50 -3.12 -4.18 11.04
C LEU A 50 -4.23 -3.71 10.10
N ARG A 51 -3.94 -2.68 9.29
CA ARG A 51 -4.90 -2.10 8.35
C ARG A 51 -4.16 -1.44 7.19
N ILE A 52 -4.74 -1.54 6.00
CA ILE A 52 -4.39 -0.72 4.85
C ILE A 52 -5.67 -0.04 4.37
N GLY A 53 -5.63 1.25 4.07
CA GLY A 53 -6.76 1.97 3.50
C GLY A 53 -6.40 3.37 3.05
N THR A 54 -7.39 4.14 2.63
CA THR A 54 -7.23 5.54 2.22
C THR A 54 -6.75 6.41 3.39
N GLY A 55 -5.86 7.35 3.10
CA GLY A 55 -5.37 8.35 4.04
C GLY A 55 -6.26 9.59 4.09
N ALA A 56 -5.65 10.77 4.26
CA ALA A 56 -6.38 12.04 4.36
C ALA A 56 -6.99 12.48 3.01
N THR A 57 -6.33 12.12 1.91
CA THR A 57 -6.81 12.35 0.54
C THR A 57 -6.98 11.03 -0.22
N LEU A 58 -7.61 11.07 -1.39
CA LEU A 58 -7.79 9.90 -2.26
C LEU A 58 -6.45 9.37 -2.82
N ASP A 59 -5.43 10.23 -2.90
CA ASP A 59 -4.09 9.87 -3.33
C ASP A 59 -3.19 9.43 -2.18
N ASP A 60 -3.70 9.40 -0.95
CA ASP A 60 -2.98 8.89 0.20
C ASP A 60 -3.38 7.44 0.51
N VAL A 61 -2.37 6.63 0.80
CA VAL A 61 -2.56 5.32 1.42
C VAL A 61 -2.01 5.37 2.84
N ARG A 62 -2.82 4.97 3.80
CA ARG A 62 -2.42 4.76 5.20
C ARG A 62 -2.25 3.28 5.48
N VAL A 63 -1.14 2.95 6.14
CA VAL A 63 -0.85 1.62 6.67
C VAL A 63 -0.66 1.72 8.17
N ASP A 64 -1.55 1.08 8.93
CA ASP A 64 -1.37 0.86 10.36
C ASP A 64 -0.73 -0.52 10.56
N TYR A 65 0.32 -0.59 11.39
CA TYR A 65 1.11 -1.81 11.61
C TYR A 65 1.53 -1.91 13.07
N ALA A 66 1.88 -3.13 13.50
CA ALA A 66 2.50 -3.39 14.79
C ALA A 66 3.95 -3.85 14.57
N VAL A 67 4.84 -3.40 15.47
CA VAL A 67 6.19 -3.94 15.58
C VAL A 67 6.32 -4.71 16.89
N ALA A 68 6.68 -5.98 16.80
CA ALA A 68 7.05 -6.79 17.96
C ALA A 68 8.58 -6.85 18.05
N GLY A 69 9.12 -6.52 19.22
CA GLY A 69 10.54 -6.67 19.52
C GLY A 69 10.87 -8.11 19.96
N ARG A 70 11.81 -8.24 20.91
CA ARG A 70 12.15 -9.54 21.50
C ARG A 70 10.93 -10.20 22.18
N PRO A 71 10.90 -11.55 22.27
CA PRO A 71 9.86 -12.26 23.00
C PRO A 71 9.64 -11.67 24.41
N GLY A 72 8.38 -11.40 24.76
CA GLY A 72 7.99 -10.77 26.03
C GLY A 72 7.86 -9.24 25.99
N GLN A 73 8.22 -8.57 24.90
CA GLN A 73 7.92 -7.15 24.71
C GLN A 73 6.53 -6.94 24.10
N ALA A 74 5.79 -5.97 24.63
CA ALA A 74 4.50 -5.57 24.05
C ALA A 74 4.69 -5.02 22.64
N ALA A 75 3.86 -5.49 21.70
CA ALA A 75 3.85 -4.98 20.34
C ALA A 75 3.41 -3.52 20.33
N ARG A 76 4.15 -2.67 19.60
CA ARG A 76 3.85 -1.24 19.49
C ARG A 76 3.13 -0.97 18.17
N GLN A 77 1.95 -0.37 18.26
CA GLN A 77 1.24 0.09 17.08
C GLN A 77 1.88 1.36 16.52
N ARG A 78 1.91 1.42 15.19
CA ARG A 78 2.53 2.47 14.41
C ARG A 78 1.75 2.73 13.13
N TRP A 79 2.04 3.83 12.46
CA TRP A 79 1.45 4.11 11.15
C TRP A 79 2.39 4.83 10.20
N VAL A 80 2.14 4.65 8.91
CA VAL A 80 2.73 5.43 7.83
C VAL A 80 1.63 5.84 6.84
N THR A 81 1.71 7.07 6.35
CA THR A 81 0.93 7.55 5.22
C THR A 81 1.86 7.78 4.05
N CYS A 82 1.53 7.21 2.89
CA CYS A 82 2.22 7.42 1.63
C CYS A 82 1.35 8.26 0.72
N SER A 83 1.88 9.38 0.22
CA SER A 83 1.19 10.27 -0.71
C SER A 83 1.66 10.00 -2.13
N PHE A 84 0.70 9.79 -3.04
CA PHE A 84 0.98 9.43 -4.42
C PHE A 84 0.66 10.57 -5.40
N GLY A 85 1.38 10.61 -6.50
CA GLY A 85 1.07 11.43 -7.66
C GLY A 85 0.16 10.69 -8.65
N SER A 86 0.22 11.12 -9.91
CA SER A 86 -0.46 10.40 -10.99
C SER A 86 0.02 8.94 -11.08
N GLY A 87 -0.93 8.01 -11.20
CA GLY A 87 -0.60 6.57 -11.14
C GLY A 87 -0.12 6.19 -9.73
N ALA A 88 0.98 5.44 -9.63
CA ALA A 88 1.51 4.94 -8.36
C ALA A 88 2.86 5.56 -7.99
N GLU A 89 3.16 6.77 -8.47
CA GLU A 89 4.39 7.48 -8.11
C GLU A 89 4.35 7.93 -6.65
N LEU A 90 5.27 7.43 -5.82
CA LEU A 90 5.41 7.86 -4.42
C LEU A 90 6.07 9.24 -4.34
N LEU A 91 5.32 10.24 -3.86
CA LEU A 91 5.75 11.64 -3.75
C LEU A 91 6.06 12.07 -2.31
N GLY A 92 5.45 11.41 -1.33
CA GLY A 92 5.57 11.80 0.07
C GLY A 92 5.36 10.64 1.02
N LEU A 93 5.89 10.79 2.24
CA LEU A 93 5.72 9.84 3.32
C LEU A 93 5.65 10.60 4.64
N ALA A 94 4.68 10.26 5.49
CA ALA A 94 4.57 10.77 6.85
C ALA A 94 4.43 9.62 7.85
N THR A 95 5.04 9.79 9.02
CA THR A 95 4.93 8.88 10.17
C THR A 95 4.46 9.67 11.38
N GLU A 96 4.42 9.02 12.54
CA GLU A 96 4.09 9.66 13.83
C GLU A 96 5.04 10.81 14.18
N THR A 97 6.27 10.76 13.65
CA THR A 97 7.28 11.81 13.85
C THR A 97 7.18 12.95 12.83
N GLY A 98 6.19 12.91 11.93
CA GLY A 98 5.98 13.91 10.89
C GLY A 98 6.47 13.45 9.50
N PRO A 99 6.57 14.39 8.55
CA PRO A 99 6.95 14.08 7.17
C PRO A 99 8.41 13.61 7.08
N VAL A 100 8.65 12.60 6.27
CA VAL A 100 10.00 12.18 5.89
C VAL A 100 10.56 13.17 4.86
N ASN A 101 11.78 13.65 5.12
CA ASN A 101 12.44 14.59 4.22
C ASN A 101 12.74 14.00 2.83
N GLY A 102 12.88 14.86 1.83
CA GLY A 102 13.05 14.47 0.44
C GLY A 102 14.28 13.60 0.17
N ALA A 103 15.39 13.81 0.88
CA ALA A 103 16.61 13.01 0.71
C ALA A 103 16.40 11.56 1.16
N ARG A 104 15.80 11.36 2.35
CA ARG A 104 15.48 10.02 2.86
C ARG A 104 14.43 9.34 1.98
N LEU A 105 13.44 10.09 1.48
CA LEU A 105 12.45 9.56 0.54
C LEU A 105 13.11 9.10 -0.78
N PHE A 106 14.01 9.92 -1.33
CA PHE A 106 14.74 9.58 -2.56
C PHE A 106 15.54 8.30 -2.40
N LEU A 107 16.29 8.18 -1.29
CA LEU A 107 17.08 6.98 -1.01
C LEU A 107 16.21 5.74 -0.85
N LEU A 108 15.10 5.86 -0.11
CA LEU A 108 14.14 4.78 0.10
C LEU A 108 13.55 4.30 -1.24
N ARG A 109 13.15 5.22 -2.12
CA ARG A 109 12.60 4.87 -3.42
C ARG A 109 13.63 4.14 -4.28
N HIS A 110 14.78 4.78 -4.49
CA HIS A 110 15.75 4.33 -5.47
C HIS A 110 16.58 3.12 -5.04
N TYR A 111 16.94 3.02 -3.75
CA TYR A 111 17.86 1.99 -3.25
C TYR A 111 17.18 0.89 -2.45
N TYR A 112 15.87 0.99 -2.22
CA TYR A 112 15.14 -0.05 -1.49
C TYR A 112 13.87 -0.49 -2.23
N LEU A 113 12.92 0.41 -2.51
CA LEU A 113 11.62 0.00 -3.06
C LEU A 113 11.70 -0.63 -4.46
N ASP A 114 12.70 -0.24 -5.25
CA ASP A 114 12.93 -0.77 -6.60
C ASP A 114 13.71 -2.10 -6.60
N THR A 115 14.03 -2.67 -5.44
CA THR A 115 14.84 -3.88 -5.33
C THR A 115 14.00 -5.15 -5.08
N PRO A 116 14.51 -6.35 -5.44
CA PRO A 116 13.84 -7.62 -5.14
C PRO A 116 13.64 -7.86 -3.64
N GLU A 117 14.56 -7.35 -2.81
CA GLU A 117 14.50 -7.49 -1.35
C GLU A 117 13.25 -6.82 -0.78
N ALA A 118 12.85 -5.65 -1.28
CA ALA A 118 11.62 -4.99 -0.86
C ALA A 118 10.36 -5.79 -1.23
N ALA A 119 10.39 -6.51 -2.36
CA ALA A 119 9.27 -7.39 -2.75
C ALA A 119 9.17 -8.62 -1.84
N VAL A 120 10.30 -9.22 -1.46
CA VAL A 120 10.35 -10.35 -0.52
C VAL A 120 9.96 -9.93 0.90
N ALA A 121 10.39 -8.73 1.32
CA ALA A 121 10.10 -8.18 2.64
C ALA A 121 8.67 -7.62 2.78
N ASP A 122 7.84 -7.68 1.74
CA ASP A 122 6.46 -7.20 1.75
C ASP A 122 5.63 -7.94 2.83
N PRO A 123 5.22 -7.28 3.93
CA PRO A 123 4.52 -7.96 5.02
C PRO A 123 3.10 -8.40 4.64
N GLY A 124 2.57 -7.93 3.51
CA GLY A 124 1.29 -8.35 2.97
C GLY A 124 1.35 -9.54 2.02
N VAL A 125 2.54 -10.07 1.69
CA VAL A 125 2.65 -11.36 0.98
C VAL A 125 2.65 -12.56 1.94
N TRP A 126 2.64 -12.33 3.26
CA TRP A 126 2.53 -13.42 4.23
C TRP A 126 1.12 -14.02 4.20
N THR A 127 0.94 -15.05 3.38
CA THR A 127 -0.17 -16.00 3.54
C THR A 127 0.08 -16.77 4.83
N SER A 128 -0.60 -16.38 5.91
CA SER A 128 -0.66 -17.24 7.10
C SER A 128 -1.17 -18.63 6.69
N PRO A 129 -0.64 -19.74 7.25
CA PRO A 129 -1.28 -21.04 7.14
C PRO A 129 -2.74 -21.02 7.64
N ALA A 130 -3.10 -20.07 8.50
CA ALA A 130 -4.46 -19.86 8.99
C ALA A 130 -5.45 -19.31 7.94
N GLY A 131 -4.96 -18.79 6.80
CA GLY A 131 -5.81 -18.33 5.70
C GLY A 131 -6.30 -19.46 4.78
N ARG A 132 -5.90 -20.72 5.04
CA ARG A 132 -6.28 -21.89 4.26
C ARG A 132 -7.48 -22.67 4.83
N ALA A 133 -8.09 -22.18 5.91
CA ALA A 133 -9.24 -22.80 6.54
C ALA A 133 -10.40 -21.80 6.66
N ALA A 134 -11.15 -21.63 5.57
CA ALA A 134 -12.56 -21.26 5.61
C ALA A 134 -13.26 -22.04 4.47
N PRO A 135 -14.43 -22.67 4.74
CA PRO A 135 -15.09 -23.62 3.83
C PRO A 135 -15.61 -22.98 2.54
#